data_AF-A0A537ZHX9-F1
#
_entry.id   AF-A0A537ZHX9-F1
#
_cell.length_a   1.000
_cell.length_b   1.000
_cell.length_c   1.000
_cell.angle_alpha   90.00
_cell.angle_beta   90.00
_cell.angle_gamma   90.00
#
_symmetry.space_group_name_H-M   'P 1'
#
loop_
_entity.id
_entity.type
_entity.pdbx_description
1 polymer ?
#
loop_
_entity_poly.entity_id
_entity_poly.type
_entity_poly.pdbx_seq_one_letter_code
_entity_poly.pdbx_strand_id
1 'polypeptide(L)'
;WAADPALATADGRRAAHDQIDKELGAWTATREADELVELLARHGVPAAEVVDARDIAFNPQLAARGFFEVEDHPVTGPHPVPVMPFRFASRRTEGWMRRPSPTVGQHNGEVLRELGLTDADLDGLRERAIIGERPLGA
;
A
#
# COMPACT_ATOMS: atom_id res chain seq x y z
N TRP A 1 -7.19 30.05 -24.20
CA TRP A 1 -8.27 29.56 -23.32
C TRP A 1 -8.80 30.60 -22.34
N ALA A 2 -7.96 31.33 -21.59
CA ALA A 2 -8.43 32.25 -20.55
C ALA A 2 -9.46 33.33 -21.02
N ALA A 3 -9.40 33.74 -22.29
CA ALA A 3 -10.33 34.70 -22.90
C ALA A 3 -11.40 34.04 -23.79
N ASP A 4 -11.44 32.71 -23.89
CA ASP A 4 -12.39 32.00 -24.74
C ASP A 4 -13.76 31.89 -24.03
N PRO A 5 -14.83 32.50 -24.57
CA PRO A 5 -16.16 32.43 -23.97
C PRO A 5 -16.67 30.99 -23.84
N ALA A 6 -16.28 30.08 -24.75
CA ALA A 6 -16.70 28.68 -24.71
C ALA A 6 -16.08 27.91 -23.53
N LEU A 7 -14.97 28.40 -22.96
CA LEU A 7 -14.26 27.76 -21.84
C LEU A 7 -14.47 28.47 -20.50
N ALA A 8 -15.27 29.54 -20.47
CA ALA A 8 -15.51 30.34 -19.28
C ALA A 8 -16.26 29.55 -18.17
N THR A 9 -17.11 28.59 -18.57
CA THR A 9 -17.93 27.78 -17.63
C THR A 9 -17.39 26.36 -17.49
N ALA A 10 -17.77 25.69 -16.39
CA ALA A 10 -17.42 24.29 -16.18
C ALA A 10 -18.00 23.37 -17.26
N ASP A 11 -19.24 23.60 -17.70
CA ASP A 11 -19.89 22.81 -18.74
C ASP A 11 -19.23 22.99 -20.10
N GLY A 12 -18.83 24.23 -20.43
CA GLY A 12 -18.08 24.52 -21.66
C GLY A 12 -16.73 23.80 -21.71
N ARG A 13 -15.98 23.81 -20.59
CA ARG A 13 -14.73 23.04 -20.47
C ARG A 13 -14.96 21.53 -20.56
N ARG A 14 -16.06 21.01 -19.99
CA ARG A 14 -16.40 19.58 -20.07
C ARG A 14 -16.74 19.16 -21.50
N ALA A 15 -17.49 19.99 -22.24
CA ALA A 15 -17.78 19.76 -23.65
C ALA A 15 -16.50 19.76 -24.51
N ALA A 16 -15.51 20.58 -24.14
CA ALA A 16 -14.22 20.69 -24.83
C ALA A 16 -13.09 19.81 -24.24
N HIS A 17 -13.40 18.85 -23.35
CA HIS A 17 -12.36 18.17 -22.58
C HIS A 17 -11.32 17.44 -23.45
N ASP A 18 -11.73 16.78 -24.54
CA ASP A 18 -10.81 16.10 -25.47
C ASP A 18 -9.76 17.05 -26.05
N GLN A 19 -10.17 18.27 -26.40
CA GLN A 19 -9.25 19.29 -26.91
C GLN A 19 -8.31 19.76 -25.79
N ILE A 20 -8.86 19.99 -24.60
CA ILE A 20 -8.09 20.43 -23.45
C ILE A 20 -7.02 19.40 -23.08
N ASP A 21 -7.39 18.14 -22.98
CA ASP A 21 -6.49 17.05 -22.61
C ASP A 21 -5.42 16.84 -23.68
N LYS A 22 -5.76 16.98 -24.97
CA LYS A 22 -4.77 16.93 -26.06
C LYS A 22 -3.72 18.02 -25.95
N GLU A 23 -4.15 19.27 -25.73
CA GLU A 23 -3.24 20.41 -25.64
C GLU A 23 -2.40 20.36 -24.35
N LEU A 24 -3.00 19.99 -23.21
CA LEU A 24 -2.28 19.76 -21.96
C LEU A 24 -1.27 18.63 -22.10
N GLY A 25 -1.68 17.48 -22.65
CA GLY A 25 -0.80 16.33 -22.86
C GLY A 25 0.41 16.65 -23.73
N ALA A 26 0.21 17.40 -24.83
CA ALA A 26 1.31 17.86 -25.67
C ALA A 26 2.28 18.80 -24.91
N TRP A 27 1.75 19.66 -24.05
CA TRP A 27 2.55 20.57 -23.23
C TRP A 27 3.31 19.82 -22.12
N THR A 28 2.68 18.87 -21.43
CA THR A 28 3.33 18.11 -20.34
C THR A 28 4.35 17.10 -20.84
N ALA A 29 4.19 16.55 -22.05
CA ALA A 29 5.04 15.47 -22.59
C ALA A 29 6.53 15.82 -22.76
N THR A 30 6.91 17.09 -22.66
CA THR A 30 8.29 17.57 -22.86
C THR A 30 8.95 18.06 -21.57
N ARG A 31 8.36 17.74 -20.42
CA ARG A 31 8.75 18.26 -19.10
C ARG A 31 8.86 17.10 -18.11
N GLU A 32 9.79 17.23 -17.17
CA GLU A 32 9.89 16.30 -16.05
C GLU A 32 8.69 16.47 -15.11
N ALA A 33 8.21 15.35 -14.57
CA ALA A 33 6.97 15.32 -13.81
C ALA A 33 7.08 16.07 -12.47
N ASP A 34 8.21 15.93 -11.79
CA ASP A 34 8.49 16.57 -10.50
C ASP A 34 8.56 18.10 -10.60
N GLU A 35 9.30 18.62 -11.58
CA GLU A 35 9.38 20.06 -11.89
C GLU A 35 8.01 20.63 -12.24
N LEU A 36 7.22 19.87 -13.00
CA LEU A 36 5.89 20.30 -13.41
C LEU A 36 4.92 20.33 -12.24
N VAL A 37 4.94 19.32 -11.35
CA VAL A 37 4.13 19.30 -10.14
C VAL A 37 4.44 20.50 -9.25
N GLU A 38 5.73 20.82 -9.06
CA GLU A 38 6.13 22.02 -8.31
C GLU A 38 5.63 23.31 -8.96
N LEU A 39 5.78 23.45 -10.29
CA LEU A 39 5.32 24.61 -11.03
C LEU A 39 3.81 24.81 -10.87
N LEU A 40 3.02 23.76 -11.09
CA LEU A 40 1.57 23.79 -10.98
C LEU A 40 1.13 24.13 -9.56
N ALA A 41 1.76 23.53 -8.54
CA ALA A 41 1.48 23.82 -7.14
C ALA A 41 1.75 25.28 -6.76
N ARG A 42 2.84 25.89 -7.26
CA ARG A 42 3.14 27.33 -7.05
C ARG A 42 2.09 28.25 -7.65
N HIS A 43 1.37 27.79 -8.69
CA HIS A 43 0.25 28.49 -9.30
C HIS A 43 -1.12 28.09 -8.74
N GLY A 44 -1.16 27.30 -7.65
CA GLY A 44 -2.40 26.86 -7.00
C GLY A 44 -3.17 25.80 -7.77
N VAL A 45 -2.54 25.14 -8.75
CA VAL A 45 -3.13 24.03 -9.50
C VAL A 45 -2.78 22.71 -8.80
N PRO A 46 -3.77 21.94 -8.33
CA PRO A 46 -3.51 20.64 -7.71
C PRO A 46 -3.06 19.64 -8.78
N ALA A 47 -1.82 19.17 -8.65
CA ALA A 47 -1.24 18.16 -9.52
C ALA A 47 -0.37 17.22 -8.69
N ALA A 48 -0.24 15.98 -9.17
CA ALA A 48 0.63 14.98 -8.59
C ALA A 48 1.16 14.08 -9.71
N GLU A 49 2.34 13.52 -9.49
CA GLU A 49 2.89 12.48 -10.35
C GLU A 49 2.12 11.16 -10.15
N VAL A 50 1.96 10.41 -11.24
CA VAL A 50 1.47 9.03 -11.17
C VAL A 50 2.65 8.13 -10.80
N VAL A 51 2.69 7.69 -9.55
CA VAL A 51 3.77 6.86 -9.01
C VAL A 51 3.50 5.38 -9.31
N ASP A 52 4.54 4.65 -9.71
CA ASP A 52 4.46 3.20 -9.87
C ASP A 52 4.23 2.51 -8.52
N ALA A 53 3.37 1.50 -8.49
CA ALA A 53 3.05 0.77 -7.27
C ALA A 53 4.29 0.11 -6.62
N ARG A 54 5.33 -0.20 -7.40
CA ARG A 54 6.60 -0.77 -6.91
C ARG A 54 7.42 0.25 -6.12
N ASP A 55 7.25 1.54 -6.40
CA ASP A 55 8.03 2.62 -5.81
C ASP A 55 7.34 3.26 -4.60
N ILE A 56 6.08 2.88 -4.32
CA ILE A 56 5.28 3.47 -3.24
C ILE A 56 5.93 3.32 -1.87
N ALA A 57 6.66 2.23 -1.65
CA ALA A 57 7.40 1.97 -0.40
C ALA A 57 8.48 3.03 -0.13
N PHE A 58 8.96 3.72 -1.17
CA PHE A 58 10.00 4.74 -1.10
C PHE A 58 9.43 6.17 -1.17
N ASN A 59 8.11 6.33 -1.18
CA ASN A 59 7.50 7.65 -1.22
C ASN A 59 7.90 8.47 0.02
N PRO A 60 8.50 9.67 -0.15
CA PRO A 60 9.01 10.47 0.98
C PRO A 60 7.94 10.84 2.01
N GLN A 61 6.70 11.07 1.58
CA GLN A 61 5.60 11.43 2.47
C GLN A 61 5.15 10.23 3.32
N LEU A 62 5.06 9.04 2.72
CA LEU A 62 4.74 7.81 3.44
C LEU A 62 5.85 7.42 4.41
N ALA A 63 7.12 7.59 4.02
CA ALA A 63 8.27 7.40 4.90
C ALA A 63 8.24 8.37 6.09
N ALA A 64 8.02 9.67 5.85
CA ALA A 64 7.91 10.69 6.90
C ALA A 64 6.76 10.41 7.89
N ARG A 65 5.72 9.72 7.43
CA ARG A 65 4.58 9.32 8.27
C ARG A 65 4.80 8.03 9.05
N GLY A 66 5.84 7.25 8.73
CA GLY A 66 6.05 5.90 9.27
C GLY A 66 4.96 4.94 8.79
N PHE A 67 4.52 5.09 7.54
CA PHE A 67 3.42 4.28 6.98
C PHE A 67 3.83 2.83 6.68
N PHE A 68 5.11 2.58 6.50
CA PHE A 68 5.66 1.23 6.38
C PHE A 68 6.49 0.91 7.63
N GLU A 69 6.24 -0.24 8.21
CA GLU A 69 7.11 -0.85 9.21
C GLU A 69 7.80 -2.08 8.57
N VAL A 70 8.98 -2.45 9.04
CA VAL A 70 9.70 -3.63 8.54
C VAL A 70 9.28 -4.85 9.35
N GLU A 71 8.69 -5.84 8.67
CA GLU A 71 8.39 -7.15 9.22
C GLU A 71 9.52 -8.12 8.83
N ASP A 72 10.13 -8.79 9.82
CA ASP A 72 11.07 -9.90 9.58
C ASP A 72 10.31 -11.22 9.72
N HIS A 73 9.85 -11.75 8.58
CA HIS A 73 9.02 -12.95 8.53
C HIS A 73 9.88 -14.21 8.24
N PRO A 74 9.70 -15.33 8.96
CA PRO A 74 10.58 -16.51 8.85
C PRO A 74 10.74 -17.11 7.44
N VAL A 75 9.81 -16.86 6.53
CA VAL A 75 9.83 -17.40 5.16
C VAL A 75 10.31 -16.38 4.13
N THR A 76 9.96 -15.11 4.29
CA THR A 76 10.19 -14.06 3.28
C THR A 76 11.29 -13.08 3.68
N GLY A 77 11.78 -13.16 4.90
CA GLY A 77 12.79 -12.26 5.46
C GLY A 77 12.25 -10.86 5.74
N PRO A 78 13.16 -9.88 5.97
CA PRO A 78 12.80 -8.50 6.27
C PRO A 78 12.22 -7.78 5.06
N HIS A 79 11.00 -7.26 5.18
CA HIS A 79 10.34 -6.50 4.11
C HIS A 79 9.36 -5.44 4.67
N PRO A 80 9.10 -4.35 3.91
CA PRO A 80 8.18 -3.31 4.36
C PRO A 80 6.72 -3.76 4.23
N VAL A 81 5.93 -3.54 5.27
CA VAL A 81 4.49 -3.81 5.30
C VAL A 81 3.75 -2.51 5.63
N PRO A 82 2.70 -2.15 4.87
CA PRO A 82 1.89 -0.99 5.18
C PRO A 82 1.16 -1.20 6.52
N VAL A 83 1.26 -0.22 7.41
CA VAL A 83 0.56 -0.23 8.71
C VAL A 83 -0.67 0.68 8.66
N MET A 84 -1.19 1.06 9.83
CA MET A 84 -2.44 1.81 9.88
C MET A 84 -2.32 3.18 9.19
N PRO A 85 -3.32 3.58 8.38
CA PRO A 85 -3.29 4.84 7.64
C PRO A 85 -3.54 6.08 8.52
N PHE A 86 -3.67 5.89 9.84
CA PHE A 86 -3.89 6.94 10.82
C PHE A 86 -2.95 6.79 12.01
N ARG A 87 -2.80 7.85 12.80
CA ARG A 87 -1.95 7.89 13.99
C ARG A 87 -2.73 8.40 15.19
N PHE A 88 -2.49 7.83 16.35
CA PHE A 88 -3.00 8.35 17.61
C PHE A 88 -1.98 9.29 18.24
N ALA A 89 -2.41 10.49 18.63
CA ALA A 89 -1.53 11.41 19.36
C ALA A 89 -1.03 10.84 20.70
N SER A 90 -1.82 9.95 21.32
CA SER A 90 -1.52 9.31 22.61
C SER A 90 -0.62 8.06 22.52
N ARG A 91 -0.47 7.45 21.33
CA ARG A 91 0.46 6.34 21.09
C ARG A 91 1.54 6.81 20.13
N ARG A 92 2.64 7.31 20.67
CA ARG A 92 3.69 7.94 19.85
C ARG A 92 4.85 7.01 19.46
N THR A 93 4.95 5.79 19.99
CA THR A 93 6.23 5.03 19.90
C THR A 93 6.17 3.50 19.90
N GLU A 94 5.01 2.86 19.86
CA GLU A 94 4.96 1.39 19.70
C GLU A 94 4.42 1.11 18.30
N GLY A 95 5.27 0.60 17.41
CA GLY A 95 4.87 0.18 16.07
C GLY A 95 3.61 -0.68 16.10
N TRP A 96 2.85 -0.67 15.02
CA TRP A 96 1.60 -1.42 14.91
C TRP A 96 1.83 -2.92 14.91
N MET A 97 2.94 -3.36 14.34
CA MET A 97 3.28 -4.77 14.23
C MET A 97 3.87 -5.27 15.55
N ARG A 98 3.25 -6.32 16.10
CA ARG A 98 3.71 -6.98 17.33
C ARG A 98 4.52 -8.23 17.07
N ARG A 99 4.22 -8.93 15.98
CA ARG A 99 4.84 -10.17 15.54
C ARG A 99 4.56 -10.34 14.05
N PRO A 100 5.41 -11.09 13.32
CA PRO A 100 5.16 -11.35 11.92
C PRO A 100 3.87 -12.18 11.72
N SER A 101 3.33 -12.17 10.50
CA SER A 101 2.26 -13.08 10.10
C SER A 101 2.65 -14.55 10.37
N PRO A 102 1.70 -15.42 10.75
CA PRO A 102 2.02 -16.78 11.08
C PRO A 102 2.27 -17.66 9.86
N THR A 103 3.18 -18.62 10.00
CA THR A 103 3.33 -19.68 9.00
C THR A 103 2.19 -20.70 9.07
N VAL A 104 2.04 -21.50 8.01
CA VAL A 104 1.04 -22.58 7.97
C VAL A 104 1.26 -23.52 9.16
N GLY A 105 0.24 -23.65 10.01
CA GLY A 105 0.26 -24.55 11.15
C GLY A 105 1.08 -24.09 12.36
N GLN A 106 1.66 -22.89 12.35
CA GLN A 106 2.54 -22.38 13.43
C GLN A 106 1.92 -22.54 14.82
N HIS A 107 0.61 -22.31 14.94
CA HIS A 107 -0.11 -22.35 16.22
C HIS A 107 -0.95 -23.62 16.41
N ASN A 108 -0.82 -24.65 15.58
CA ASN A 108 -1.60 -25.90 15.69
C ASN A 108 -1.46 -26.51 17.08
N GLY A 109 -0.22 -26.70 17.55
CA GLY A 109 0.03 -27.31 18.85
C GLY A 109 -0.33 -26.42 20.04
N GLU A 110 -0.37 -25.09 19.88
CA GLU A 110 -0.83 -24.17 20.93
C GLU A 110 -2.34 -24.29 21.09
N VAL A 111 -3.09 -24.01 20.01
CA VAL A 111 -4.55 -23.94 20.02
C VAL A 111 -5.19 -25.30 20.29
N LEU A 112 -4.68 -26.38 19.69
CA LEU A 112 -5.30 -27.71 19.86
C LEU A 112 -5.07 -28.29 21.27
N ARG A 113 -3.95 -27.95 21.94
CA ARG A 113 -3.75 -28.32 23.34
C ARG A 113 -4.68 -27.55 24.27
N GLU A 114 -4.96 -26.28 23.98
CA GLU A 114 -5.98 -25.52 24.71
C GLU A 114 -7.38 -26.16 24.59
N LEU A 115 -7.63 -26.87 23.49
CA LEU A 115 -8.86 -27.66 23.27
C LEU A 115 -8.82 -29.07 23.88
N GLY A 116 -7.73 -29.43 24.58
CA GLY A 116 -7.61 -30.69 25.31
C GLY A 116 -7.03 -31.86 24.51
N LEU A 117 -6.48 -31.62 23.31
CA LEU A 117 -5.79 -32.66 22.55
C LEU A 117 -4.43 -32.98 23.15
N THR A 118 -4.12 -34.27 23.21
CA THR A 118 -2.80 -34.76 23.63
C THR A 118 -1.80 -34.70 22.47
N ASP A 119 -0.51 -34.86 22.77
CA ASP A 119 0.51 -34.96 21.72
C ASP A 119 0.24 -36.15 20.77
N ALA A 120 -0.31 -37.25 21.29
CA ALA A 120 -0.70 -38.41 20.47
C ALA A 120 -1.87 -38.09 19.51
N ASP A 121 -2.82 -37.27 19.95
CA ASP A 121 -3.91 -36.80 19.07
C ASP A 121 -3.35 -35.91 17.95
N LEU A 122 -2.43 -35.00 18.29
CA LEU A 122 -1.77 -34.12 17.32
C LEU A 122 -1.00 -34.91 16.27
N ASP A 123 -0.23 -35.92 16.69
CA ASP A 123 0.51 -36.79 15.78
C ASP A 123 -0.43 -37.55 14.85
N GLY A 124 -1.54 -38.09 15.38
CA GLY A 124 -2.57 -38.72 14.57
C GLY A 124 -3.24 -37.76 13.56
N LEU A 125 -3.40 -36.47 13.91
CA LEU A 125 -3.90 -35.46 12.98
C LEU A 125 -2.89 -35.12 11.88
N ARG A 126 -1.60 -35.08 12.20
CA ARG A 126 -0.51 -34.85 11.23
C ARG A 126 -0.40 -36.01 10.24
N GLU A 127 -0.37 -37.24 10.75
CA GLU A 127 -0.23 -38.45 9.92
C GLU A 127 -1.37 -38.63 8.93
N ARG A 128 -2.60 -38.27 9.34
CA ARG A 128 -3.78 -38.30 8.48
C ARG A 128 -3.93 -37.06 7.59
N ALA A 129 -2.97 -36.13 7.64
CA ALA A 129 -2.99 -34.86 6.93
C ALA A 129 -4.27 -34.02 7.17
N ILE A 130 -4.84 -34.10 8.38
CA ILE A 130 -6.00 -33.30 8.78
C ILE A 130 -5.58 -31.87 9.13
N ILE A 131 -4.38 -31.71 9.70
CA ILE A 131 -3.73 -30.42 9.92
C ILE A 131 -2.50 -30.28 9.05
N GLY A 132 -2.22 -29.06 8.58
CA GLY A 132 -1.05 -28.75 7.75
C GLY A 132 0.01 -27.96 8.53
N GLU A 133 1.28 -28.19 8.21
CA GLU A 133 2.45 -27.46 8.75
C GLU A 133 3.28 -26.79 7.64
N ARG A 134 2.88 -26.99 6.38
CA ARG A 134 3.47 -26.38 5.20
C ARG A 134 2.44 -26.30 4.06
N PRO A 135 2.57 -25.35 3.13
CA PRO A 135 1.76 -25.34 1.91
C PRO A 135 1.97 -26.61 1.08
N LEU A 136 0.90 -27.15 0.49
CA LEU A 136 0.99 -28.24 -0.49
C LEU A 136 1.20 -27.64 -1.88
N GLY A 137 2.23 -28.11 -2.59
CA GLY A 137 2.53 -27.68 -3.97
C GLY A 137 3.40 -26.43 -4.11
N ALA A 138 4.10 -26.03 -3.05
CA ALA A 138 5.16 -25.02 -3.09
C ALA A 138 6.50 -25.63 -3.54
#